data_AF-A0A6A6SI01-F1
#
_entry.id   AF-A0A6A6SI01-F1
#
_cell.length_a   1.000
_cell.length_b   1.000
_cell.length_c   1.000
_cell.angle_alpha   90.00
_cell.angle_beta   90.00
_cell.angle_gamma   90.00
#
_symmetry.space_group_name_H-M   'P 1'
#
loop_
_entity.id
_entity.type
_entity.pdbx_description
1 polymer ?
#
loop_
_entity_poly.entity_id
_entity_poly.type
_entity_poly.pdbx_seq_one_letter_code
_entity_poly.pdbx_strand_id
1 'polypeptide(L)'
;MTEHSAVIFVFFFLAEYASIVLICILNSILFLGGYLFDFNYYLYPYFNLLLYIAGDSYMYLTENESNFNVIDFDNYSTIVGTTICGLVIGVKACIMIFIFIWARASFPRIRYDQLMSYC
;
A
#
# COMPACT_ATOMS: atom_id res chain seq x y z
N MET A 1 10.49 -10.14 -34.15
CA MET A 1 11.80 -9.77 -34.71
C MET A 1 12.70 -9.43 -33.54
N THR A 2 13.50 -10.39 -33.07
CA THR A 2 14.75 -10.15 -32.33
C THR A 2 15.53 -11.46 -32.27
N GLU A 3 16.70 -11.47 -32.91
CA GLU A 3 17.67 -12.57 -32.98
C GLU A 3 18.55 -12.60 -31.73
N HIS A 4 17.93 -12.43 -30.55
CA HIS A 4 18.67 -12.30 -29.30
C HIS A 4 18.69 -13.61 -28.53
N SER A 5 19.90 -13.97 -28.09
CA SER A 5 20.13 -15.02 -27.11
C SER A 5 19.18 -14.86 -25.92
N ALA A 6 18.60 -15.97 -25.46
CA ALA A 6 17.49 -16.04 -24.49
C ALA A 6 17.71 -15.16 -23.23
N VAL A 7 18.96 -14.90 -22.85
CA VAL A 7 19.32 -14.08 -21.69
C VAL A 7 18.93 -12.60 -21.85
N ILE A 8 19.18 -11.97 -23.00
CA ILE A 8 18.84 -10.55 -23.23
C ILE A 8 17.31 -10.36 -23.25
N PHE A 9 16.59 -11.34 -23.80
CA PHE A 9 15.13 -11.35 -23.80
C PHE A 9 14.58 -11.36 -22.37
N VAL A 10 15.11 -12.19 -21.48
CA VAL A 10 14.69 -12.26 -20.07
C VAL A 10 14.93 -10.93 -19.35
N PHE A 11 16.11 -10.32 -19.54
CA PHE A 11 16.40 -9.03 -18.92
C PHE A 11 15.49 -7.90 -19.43
N PHE A 12 15.09 -7.95 -20.71
CA PHE A 12 14.13 -7.00 -21.26
C PHE A 12 12.76 -7.08 -20.57
N PHE A 13 12.18 -8.29 -20.41
CA PHE A 13 10.92 -8.43 -19.67
C PHE A 13 11.04 -8.03 -18.21
N LEU A 14 12.13 -8.44 -17.56
CA LEU A 14 12.37 -8.09 -16.17
C LEU A 14 12.42 -6.57 -15.98
N ALA A 15 13.08 -5.85 -16.89
CA ALA A 15 13.16 -4.40 -16.85
C ALA A 15 11.80 -3.73 -17.08
N GLU A 16 10.99 -4.20 -18.03
CA GLU A 16 9.63 -3.69 -18.26
C GLU A 16 8.78 -3.81 -16.99
N TYR A 17 8.73 -4.98 -16.37
CA TYR A 17 7.95 -5.19 -15.14
C TYR A 17 8.52 -4.42 -13.94
N ALA A 18 9.84 -4.33 -13.80
CA ALA A 18 10.47 -3.54 -12.74
C ALA A 18 10.12 -2.06 -12.85
N SER A 19 10.07 -1.50 -14.06
CA SER A 19 9.70 -0.10 -14.29
C SER A 19 8.24 0.20 -13.90
N ILE A 20 7.32 -0.74 -14.16
CA ILE A 20 5.91 -0.65 -13.77
C ILE A 20 5.77 -0.67 -12.24
N VAL A 21 6.49 -1.58 -11.57
CA VAL A 21 6.46 -1.65 -10.10
C VAL A 21 7.02 -0.36 -9.48
N LEU A 22 8.13 0.17 -10.01
CA LEU A 22 8.74 1.41 -9.53
C LEU A 22 7.75 2.58 -9.61
N ILE A 23 7.13 2.80 -10.78
CA ILE A 23 6.20 3.94 -10.95
C ILE A 23 4.94 3.79 -10.08
N CYS A 24 4.47 2.57 -9.81
CA CYS A 24 3.36 2.33 -8.89
C CYS A 24 3.74 2.65 -7.44
N ILE A 25 4.94 2.25 -6.99
CA ILE A 25 5.44 2.57 -5.64
C ILE A 25 5.61 4.09 -5.50
N LEU A 26 6.21 4.75 -6.49
CA LEU A 26 6.44 6.20 -6.46
C LEU A 26 5.12 6.98 -6.39
N ASN A 27 4.10 6.59 -7.18
CA ASN A 27 2.78 7.20 -7.09
C ASN A 27 2.10 6.94 -5.74
N SER A 28 2.26 5.75 -5.14
CA SER A 28 1.72 5.46 -3.82
C SER A 28 2.35 6.34 -2.72
N ILE A 29 3.64 6.66 -2.87
CA ILE A 29 4.36 7.53 -1.92
C ILE A 29 3.91 8.99 -2.07
N LEU A 30 3.88 9.50 -3.31
CA LEU A 30 3.58 10.92 -3.56
C LEU A 30 2.11 11.28 -3.33
N PHE A 31 1.17 10.43 -3.73
CA PHE A 31 -0.26 10.79 -3.75
C PHE A 31 -1.09 10.09 -2.66
N LEU A 32 -0.70 8.89 -2.21
CA LEU A 32 -1.49 8.08 -1.28
C LEU A 32 -0.97 8.11 0.17
N GLY A 33 -0.08 9.06 0.50
CA GLY A 33 0.49 9.22 1.84
C GLY A 33 1.54 8.19 2.22
N GLY A 34 2.01 7.36 1.27
CA GLY A 34 3.10 6.41 1.47
C GLY A 34 2.88 5.42 2.61
N TYR A 35 3.64 5.60 3.69
CA TYR A 35 3.65 4.76 4.89
C TYR A 35 2.64 5.21 5.96
N LEU A 36 1.98 6.36 5.75
CA LEU A 36 1.10 6.93 6.75
C LEU A 36 -0.25 6.19 6.74
N PHE A 37 -0.59 5.58 7.87
CA PHE A 37 -1.86 4.91 8.07
C PHE A 37 -2.38 5.24 9.47
N ASP A 38 -3.56 5.86 9.53
CA ASP A 38 -4.25 6.18 10.77
C ASP A 38 -4.93 4.92 11.36
N PHE A 39 -4.12 3.97 11.85
CA PHE A 39 -4.60 2.72 12.44
C PHE A 39 -5.44 2.98 13.70
N ASN A 40 -5.04 3.99 14.48
CA ASN A 40 -5.66 4.27 15.77
C ASN A 40 -7.09 4.76 15.67
N TYR A 41 -7.43 5.58 14.67
CA TYR A 41 -8.79 6.14 14.58
C TYR A 41 -9.80 5.11 14.05
N TYR A 42 -9.41 4.32 13.06
CA TYR A 42 -10.34 3.41 12.40
C TYR A 42 -10.32 1.99 12.96
N LEU A 43 -9.17 1.41 13.31
CA LEU A 43 -9.07 -0.03 13.61
C LEU A 43 -9.19 -0.37 15.10
N TYR A 44 -8.75 0.54 15.99
CA TYR A 44 -8.86 0.39 17.44
C TYR A 44 -10.30 0.11 17.94
N PRO A 45 -11.36 0.81 17.46
CA PRO A 45 -12.72 0.51 17.91
C PRO A 45 -13.23 -0.86 17.44
N TYR A 46 -12.84 -1.33 16.24
CA TYR A 46 -13.23 -2.66 15.76
C TYR A 46 -12.48 -3.79 16.46
N PHE A 47 -11.20 -3.60 16.79
CA PHE A 47 -10.44 -4.59 17.56
C PHE A 47 -11.02 -4.75 18.96
N ASN A 48 -11.35 -3.65 19.64
CA ASN A 48 -12.03 -3.68 20.93
C ASN A 48 -13.42 -4.31 20.86
N LEU A 49 -14.20 -4.07 19.80
CA LEU A 49 -15.50 -4.73 19.59
C LEU A 49 -15.34 -6.25 19.41
N LEU A 50 -14.35 -6.70 18.66
CA LEU A 50 -14.11 -8.12 18.44
C LEU A 50 -13.63 -8.81 19.74
N LEU A 51 -12.77 -8.16 20.51
CA LEU A 51 -12.33 -8.64 21.83
C LEU A 51 -13.50 -8.71 22.83
N TYR A 52 -14.42 -7.73 22.77
CA TYR A 52 -15.67 -7.72 23.54
C TYR A 52 -16.56 -8.93 23.22
N ILE A 53 -16.70 -9.26 21.92
CA ILE A 53 -17.50 -10.39 21.45
C ILE A 53 -16.82 -11.74 21.78
N ALA A 54 -15.49 -11.77 21.80
CA ALA A 54 -14.69 -12.96 22.11
C ALA A 54 -14.69 -13.35 23.61
N GLY A 55 -15.28 -12.52 24.49
CA GLY A 55 -15.50 -12.86 25.89
C GLY A 55 -14.30 -12.70 26.82
N ASP A 56 -13.19 -12.14 26.35
CA ASP A 56 -12.05 -11.79 27.21
C ASP A 56 -12.40 -10.52 28.02
N SER A 57 -13.04 -10.76 29.18
CA SER A 57 -13.59 -9.77 30.10
C SER A 57 -12.53 -9.02 30.94
N TYR A 58 -11.41 -8.60 30.36
CA TYR A 58 -10.35 -7.89 31.09
C TYR A 58 -9.66 -6.82 30.25
N MET A 59 -10.41 -5.83 29.78
CA MET A 59 -9.86 -4.46 29.70
C MET A 59 -10.93 -3.37 29.78
N TYR A 60 -11.96 -3.60 30.62
CA TYR A 60 -13.03 -2.63 30.88
C TYR A 60 -12.93 -1.94 32.24
N LEU A 61 -11.82 -2.13 32.99
CA LEU A 61 -11.68 -1.64 34.37
C LEU A 61 -10.43 -0.80 34.61
N THR A 62 -10.18 0.18 33.75
CA THR A 62 -9.48 1.39 34.22
C THR A 62 -10.16 2.60 33.60
N GLU A 63 -11.25 3.03 34.24
CA GLU A 63 -11.91 4.29 33.93
C GLU A 63 -10.97 5.47 34.14
N ASN A 64 -11.08 6.45 33.23
CA ASN A 64 -10.91 7.88 33.46
C ASN A 64 -9.70 8.34 34.28
N GLU A 65 -8.68 8.88 33.61
CA GLU A 65 -8.22 10.22 33.96
C GLU A 65 -8.01 11.10 32.72
N SER A 66 -8.62 12.26 32.83
CA SER A 66 -8.60 13.44 31.99
C SER A 66 -7.21 14.02 31.82
N ASN A 67 -6.35 13.35 31.04
CA ASN A 67 -5.20 13.91 30.36
C ASN A 67 -4.77 12.89 29.31
N PHE A 68 -5.35 12.94 28.10
CA PHE A 68 -4.64 12.35 26.96
C PHE A 68 -3.50 13.31 26.61
N ASN A 69 -2.55 13.41 27.53
CA ASN A 69 -1.25 13.95 27.26
C ASN A 69 -0.73 13.15 26.07
N VAL A 70 -0.21 13.91 25.12
CA VAL A 70 0.70 13.52 24.05
C VAL A 70 1.89 12.79 24.67
N ILE A 71 1.65 11.57 25.16
CA ILE A 71 2.63 10.62 25.64
C ILE A 71 2.35 9.35 24.85
N ASP A 72 2.88 9.45 23.65
CA ASP A 72 3.70 8.41 23.06
C ASP A 72 2.94 7.25 22.43
N PHE A 73 2.49 7.57 21.21
CA PHE A 73 2.67 6.70 20.05
C PHE A 73 4.17 6.34 19.80
N ASP A 74 4.97 6.10 20.86
CA ASP A 74 6.36 5.64 20.79
C ASP A 74 6.49 4.17 21.22
N ASN A 75 5.40 3.52 21.70
CA ASN A 75 5.44 2.16 22.24
C ASN A 75 4.32 1.21 21.77
N TYR A 76 3.94 1.28 20.49
CA TYR A 76 3.89 0.00 19.77
C TYR A 76 5.35 -0.41 19.60
N SER A 77 5.75 -1.60 20.03
CA SER A 77 7.13 -2.09 19.85
C SER A 77 7.62 -1.71 18.45
N THR A 78 8.68 -0.92 18.34
CA THR A 78 9.15 -0.25 17.12
C THR A 78 9.18 -1.18 15.89
N ILE A 79 9.40 -2.47 16.13
CA ILE A 79 9.34 -3.58 15.17
C ILE A 79 7.93 -3.74 14.58
N VAL A 80 6.90 -3.90 15.42
CA VAL A 80 5.52 -4.13 14.98
C VAL A 80 5.01 -2.96 14.14
N GLY A 81 5.28 -1.72 14.55
CA GLY A 81 4.89 -0.55 13.75
C GLY A 81 5.57 -0.50 12.40
N THR A 82 6.88 -0.77 12.36
CA THR A 82 7.64 -0.80 11.09
C THR A 82 7.12 -1.90 10.16
N THR A 83 6.79 -3.08 10.69
CA THR A 83 6.22 -4.17 9.88
C THR A 83 4.85 -3.81 9.31
N ILE A 84 4.00 -3.14 10.09
CA ILE A 84 2.67 -2.72 9.67
C ILE A 84 2.76 -1.61 8.60
N CYS A 85 3.60 -0.59 8.82
CA CYS A 85 3.82 0.49 7.84
C CYS A 85 4.35 -0.04 6.50
N GLY A 86 5.27 -1.02 6.53
CA GLY A 86 5.77 -1.69 5.32
C GLY A 86 4.71 -2.49 4.57
N LEU A 87 3.80 -3.16 5.29
CA LEU A 87 2.68 -3.87 4.65
C LEU A 87 1.68 -2.90 4.02
N VAL A 88 1.40 -1.75 4.65
CA VAL A 88 0.46 -0.75 4.11
C VAL A 88 0.92 -0.23 2.75
N ILE A 89 2.20 0.16 2.63
CA ILE A 89 2.71 0.65 1.35
C ILE A 89 2.69 -0.44 0.28
N GLY A 90 2.97 -1.70 0.66
CA GLY A 90 2.83 -2.86 -0.21
C GLY A 90 1.40 -3.05 -0.72
N VAL A 91 0.40 -2.98 0.17
CA VAL A 91 -1.02 -3.13 -0.20
C VAL A 91 -1.47 -1.99 -1.13
N LYS A 92 -1.10 -0.74 -0.83
CA LYS A 92 -1.41 0.41 -1.71
C LYS A 92 -0.75 0.25 -3.09
N ALA A 93 0.50 -0.22 -3.14
CA ALA A 93 1.18 -0.52 -4.40
C ALA A 93 0.49 -1.65 -5.19
N CYS A 94 0.03 -2.71 -4.53
CA CYS A 94 -0.73 -3.79 -5.17
C CYS A 94 -2.04 -3.29 -5.81
N ILE A 95 -2.75 -2.39 -5.14
CA ILE A 95 -3.96 -1.76 -5.69
C ILE A 95 -3.62 -0.94 -6.95
N MET A 96 -2.51 -0.18 -6.93
CA MET A 96 -2.06 0.57 -8.11
C MET A 96 -1.65 -0.33 -9.27
N ILE A 97 -0.98 -1.45 -8.99
CA ILE A 97 -0.61 -2.45 -10.01
C ILE A 97 -1.87 -3.07 -10.62
N PHE A 98 -2.89 -3.35 -9.81
CA PHE A 98 -4.17 -3.87 -10.29
C PHE A 98 -4.85 -2.87 -11.24
N ILE A 99 -4.84 -1.57 -10.91
CA ILE A 99 -5.36 -0.53 -11.79
C ILE A 99 -4.60 -0.49 -13.12
N PHE A 100 -3.28 -0.68 -13.12
CA PHE A 100 -2.48 -0.71 -14.35
C PHE A 100 -2.82 -1.91 -15.24
N ILE A 101 -2.98 -3.09 -14.64
CA ILE A 101 -3.42 -4.30 -15.36
C ILE A 101 -4.83 -4.11 -15.91
N TRP A 102 -5.73 -3.52 -15.13
CA TRP A 102 -7.10 -3.24 -15.54
C TRP A 102 -7.19 -2.22 -16.67
N ALA A 103 -6.38 -1.16 -16.63
CA ALA A 103 -6.27 -0.19 -17.71
C ALA A 103 -5.78 -0.85 -19.00
N ARG A 104 -4.74 -1.70 -18.92
CA ARG A 104 -4.22 -2.44 -20.07
C ARG A 104 -5.26 -3.39 -20.68
N ALA A 105 -6.14 -3.97 -19.87
CA ALA A 105 -7.21 -4.84 -20.34
C ALA A 105 -8.38 -4.08 -20.97
N SER A 106 -8.65 -2.85 -20.52
CA SER A 106 -9.85 -2.09 -20.90
C SER A 106 -9.67 -1.25 -22.17
N PHE A 107 -8.46 -0.75 -22.45
CA PHE A 107 -8.23 0.17 -23.56
C PHE A 107 -7.77 -0.54 -24.85
N PRO A 108 -8.44 -0.27 -26.01
CA PRO A 108 -7.95 -0.71 -27.30
C PRO A 108 -6.65 0.03 -27.67
N ARG A 109 -5.77 -0.61 -28.45
CA ARG A 109 -4.47 -0.02 -28.80
C ARG A 109 -4.63 1.28 -29.59
N ILE A 110 -4.17 2.39 -29.01
CA ILE A 110 -4.16 3.72 -29.61
C ILE A 110 -2.93 3.88 -30.53
N ARG A 111 -3.11 4.56 -31.68
CA ARG A 111 -2.01 4.85 -32.63
C ARG A 111 -1.17 6.03 -32.15
N TYR A 112 0.12 6.03 -32.51
CA TYR A 112 1.08 7.07 -32.10
C TYR A 112 0.64 8.50 -32.46
N ASP A 113 0.02 8.68 -33.63
CA ASP A 113 -0.45 9.99 -34.09
C ASP A 113 -1.48 10.61 -33.13
N GLN A 114 -2.32 9.77 -32.51
CA GLN A 114 -3.30 10.24 -31.54
C GLN A 114 -2.63 10.59 -30.21
N LEU A 115 -1.62 9.83 -29.78
CA LEU A 115 -0.88 10.10 -28.55
C LEU A 115 -0.15 11.45 -28.58
N MET A 116 0.48 11.79 -29.71
CA MET A 116 1.15 13.10 -29.87
C MET A 116 0.17 14.27 -29.83
N SER A 117 -1.11 14.06 -30.17
CA SER A 117 -2.15 15.09 -30.06
C SER A 117 -2.76 15.21 -28.65
N TYR A 118 -2.64 14.18 -27.81
CA TYR A 118 -3.20 14.15 -26.45
C TYR A 118 -2.23 14.64 -25.36
N CYS A 119 -0.92 14.58 -25.62
CA CYS A 119 0.13 15.05 -24.72
C CYS A 119 0.51 16.50 -25.02
#